data_AF-X0YAK2-F1
#
_entry.id   AF-X0YAK2-F1
#
_cell.length_a   1.000
_cell.length_b   1.000
_cell.length_c   1.000
_cell.angle_alpha   90.00
_cell.angle_beta   90.00
_cell.angle_gamma   90.00
#
_symmetry.space_group_name_H-M   'P 1'
#
loop_
_entity.id
_entity.type
_entity.pdbx_description
1 polymer ?
#
loop_
_entity_poly.entity_id
_entity_poly.type
_entity_poly.pdbx_seq_one_letter_code
_entity_poly.pdbx_strand_id
1 'polypeptide(L)'
;ADRYVFRHLGALQVKGQTVGVEVYELLGRPGEVNAEAARFAEVFGQAVAAFARRDWDRAAAGLEHCLQLRPHDPGTLRYLSVLGLYREKPPPDDWSGALELMEK
;
A
#
# COMPACT_ATOMS: atom_id res chain seq x y z
N ALA A 1 18.26 1.85 21.66
CA ALA A 1 18.01 1.64 20.23
C ALA A 1 17.00 2.70 19.80
N ASP A 2 17.32 3.49 18.79
CA ASP A 2 16.39 4.47 18.23
C ASP A 2 15.25 3.71 17.56
N ARG A 3 14.01 3.97 18.01
CA ARG A 3 12.80 3.42 17.39
C ARG A 3 12.29 4.43 16.38
N TYR A 4 11.76 3.95 15.26
CA TYR A 4 11.16 4.77 14.21
C TYR A 4 9.75 4.27 13.91
N VAL A 5 8.91 5.18 13.40
CA VAL A 5 7.57 4.89 12.90
C VAL A 5 7.60 4.89 11.38
N PHE A 6 6.96 3.89 10.78
CA PHE A 6 6.94 3.70 9.34
C PHE A 6 5.51 3.53 8.82
N ARG A 7 5.28 3.91 7.57
CA ARG A 7 4.16 3.43 6.77
C ARG A 7 4.65 2.27 5.90
N HIS A 8 4.01 1.11 6.01
CA HIS A 8 4.29 -0.03 5.13
C HIS A 8 3.64 0.22 3.76
N LEU A 9 4.46 0.28 2.71
CA LEU A 9 4.02 0.52 1.34
C LEU A 9 3.70 -0.77 0.58
N GLY A 10 3.97 -1.93 1.18
CA GLY A 10 3.80 -3.25 0.58
C GLY A 10 5.03 -3.72 -0.19
N ALA A 11 4.90 -4.92 -0.76
CA ALA A 11 5.88 -5.47 -1.67
C ALA A 11 5.78 -4.77 -3.03
N LEU A 12 6.88 -4.19 -3.50
CA LEU A 12 6.99 -3.58 -4.82
C LEU A 12 7.92 -4.41 -5.70
N GLN A 13 7.56 -4.59 -6.96
CA GLN A 13 8.42 -5.24 -7.95
C GLN A 13 8.51 -4.40 -9.22
N VAL A 14 9.67 -4.42 -9.88
CA VAL A 14 9.78 -3.92 -11.25
C VAL A 14 9.34 -5.01 -12.22
N LYS A 15 8.92 -4.60 -13.41
CA LYS A 15 8.49 -5.54 -14.44
C LYS A 15 9.57 -6.59 -14.73
N GLY A 16 9.19 -7.86 -14.70
CA GLY A 16 10.10 -8.99 -14.95
C GLY A 16 10.87 -9.50 -13.73
N GLN A 17 10.72 -8.88 -12.56
CA GLN A 17 11.17 -9.46 -11.29
C GLN A 17 10.06 -10.31 -10.69
N THR A 18 10.43 -11.48 -10.15
CA THR A 18 9.51 -12.42 -9.52
C THR A 18 9.36 -12.20 -8.01
N VAL A 19 10.32 -11.48 -7.40
CA VAL A 19 10.34 -11.21 -5.96
C VAL A 19 10.08 -9.73 -5.71
N GLY A 20 8.97 -9.45 -5.03
CA GLY A 20 8.69 -8.12 -4.51
C GLY A 20 9.58 -7.80 -3.31
N VAL A 21 10.01 -6.54 -3.22
CA VAL A 21 10.76 -6.03 -2.08
C VAL A 21 9.81 -5.26 -1.18
N GLU A 22 9.84 -5.55 0.12
CA GLU A 22 9.05 -4.81 1.10
C GLU A 22 9.56 -3.37 1.22
N VAL A 23 8.68 -2.40 0.96
CA VAL A 23 9.01 -0.97 0.99
C VAL A 23 8.30 -0.29 2.15
N TYR A 24 9.01 0.62 2.79
CA TYR A 24 8.52 1.42 3.92
C TYR A 24 8.85 2.89 3.71
N GLU A 25 7.91 3.76 4.08
CA GLU A 25 8.15 5.20 4.23
C GLU A 25 8.46 5.51 5.69
N LEU A 26 9.56 6.23 5.95
CA LEU A 26 9.89 6.75 7.27
C LEU A 26 8.98 7.93 7.61
N LEU A 27 8.25 7.84 8.72
CA LEU A 27 7.37 8.92 9.20
C LEU A 27 8.04 9.80 10.26
N GLY A 28 8.95 9.24 11.04
CA GLY A 28 9.67 9.96 12.09
C GLY A 28 9.91 9.11 13.33
N ARG A 29 10.27 9.76 14.44
CA ARG A 29 10.48 9.09 15.73
C ARG A 29 9.18 8.98 16.53
N PRO A 30 9.05 8.02 17.45
CA PRO A 30 7.96 7.96 18.40
C PRO A 30 7.82 9.28 19.16
N GLY A 31 6.58 9.78 19.27
CA GLY A 31 6.29 11.08 19.90
C GLY A 31 6.40 12.28 18.97
N GLU A 32 7.11 12.17 17.83
CA GLU A 32 7.18 13.21 16.80
C GLU A 32 6.12 13.02 15.70
N VAL A 33 5.70 11.78 15.47
CA VAL A 33 4.62 11.46 14.52
C VAL A 33 3.28 11.75 15.16
N ASN A 34 2.50 12.62 14.52
CA ASN A 34 1.17 12.97 15.00
C ASN A 34 0.18 11.78 14.87
N ALA A 35 -0.91 11.82 15.63
CA ALA A 35 -1.88 10.72 15.69
C ALA A 35 -2.56 10.44 14.34
N GLU A 36 -2.74 11.47 13.51
CA GLU A 36 -3.36 11.35 12.19
C GLU A 36 -2.46 10.58 11.22
N ALA A 37 -1.16 10.91 11.16
CA ALA A 37 -0.17 10.21 10.36
C ALA A 37 0.01 8.76 10.80
N ALA A 38 0.03 8.51 12.12
CA ALA A 38 0.10 7.16 12.66
C ALA A 38 -1.14 6.32 12.28
N ARG A 39 -2.34 6.90 12.43
CA ARG A 39 -3.60 6.25 12.05
C ARG A 39 -3.66 5.98 10.54
N PHE A 40 -3.26 6.96 9.73
CA PHE A 40 -3.21 6.80 8.28
C PHE A 40 -2.27 5.65 7.87
N ALA A 41 -1.08 5.58 8.47
CA ALA A 41 -0.12 4.51 8.19
C ALA A 41 -0.65 3.11 8.56
N GLU A 42 -1.37 3.00 9.68
CA GLU A 42 -2.01 1.75 10.11
C GLU A 42 -3.12 1.31 9.15
N VAL A 43 -4.07 2.21 8.83
CA VAL A 43 -5.18 1.91 7.90
C VAL A 43 -4.63 1.55 6.52
N PHE A 44 -3.63 2.28 6.04
CA PHE A 44 -2.98 2.03 4.77
C PHE A 44 -2.32 0.64 4.74
N GLY A 45 -1.53 0.30 5.77
CA GLY A 45 -0.87 -1.01 5.85
C GLY A 45 -1.87 -2.18 5.88
N GLN A 46 -3.00 -2.02 6.56
CA GLN A 46 -4.07 -3.03 6.56
C GLN A 46 -4.70 -3.21 5.17
N ALA A 47 -4.90 -2.11 4.44
CA ALA A 47 -5.46 -2.16 3.08
C ALA A 47 -4.48 -2.80 2.08
N VAL A 48 -3.18 -2.49 2.20
CA VAL A 48 -2.11 -3.13 1.40
C VAL A 48 -2.00 -4.63 1.70
N ALA A 49 -2.13 -5.03 2.98
CA ALA A 49 -2.15 -6.45 3.33
C ALA A 49 -3.38 -7.19 2.77
N ALA A 50 -4.53 -6.51 2.66
CA ALA A 50 -5.70 -7.06 1.97
C ALA A 50 -5.46 -7.19 0.47
N PHE A 51 -4.85 -6.19 -0.16
CA PHE A 51 -4.46 -6.22 -1.57
C PHE A 51 -3.55 -7.41 -1.87
N ALA A 52 -2.48 -7.62 -1.09
CA ALA A 52 -1.56 -8.74 -1.28
C ALA A 52 -2.23 -10.12 -1.18
N ARG A 53 -3.37 -10.22 -0.49
CA ARG A 53 -4.18 -11.44 -0.35
C ARG A 53 -5.32 -11.57 -1.36
N ARG A 54 -5.42 -10.67 -2.34
CA ARG A 54 -6.51 -10.61 -3.31
C ARG A 54 -7.89 -10.32 -2.71
N ASP A 55 -7.93 -9.78 -1.50
CA ASP A 55 -9.18 -9.30 -0.88
C ASP A 55 -9.46 -7.88 -1.40
N TRP A 56 -9.88 -7.81 -2.66
CA TRP A 56 -10.02 -6.56 -3.41
C TRP A 56 -11.02 -5.59 -2.82
N ASP A 57 -12.12 -6.10 -2.27
CA ASP A 57 -13.16 -5.27 -1.70
C ASP A 57 -12.70 -4.65 -0.38
N ARG A 58 -12.01 -5.43 0.48
CA ARG A 58 -11.42 -4.91 1.70
C ARG A 58 -10.28 -3.93 1.41
N ALA A 59 -9.46 -4.23 0.41
CA ALA A 59 -8.39 -3.33 -0.02
C ALA A 59 -8.96 -1.99 -0.50
N ALA A 60 -9.96 -2.02 -1.39
CA ALA A 60 -10.61 -0.82 -1.91
C ALA A 60 -11.23 0.02 -0.79
N ALA A 61 -12.04 -0.59 0.09
CA ALA A 61 -12.67 0.12 1.19
C ALA A 61 -11.64 0.77 2.15
N GLY A 62 -10.54 0.07 2.44
CA GLY A 62 -9.46 0.61 3.26
C GLY A 62 -8.75 1.79 2.60
N LEU A 63 -8.47 1.71 1.29
CA LEU A 63 -7.82 2.77 0.52
C LEU A 63 -8.74 3.99 0.32
N GLU A 64 -10.03 3.78 0.12
CA GLU A 64 -11.01 4.87 0.08
C GLU A 64 -11.06 5.62 1.42
N HIS A 65 -11.01 4.90 2.54
CA HIS A 65 -10.87 5.51 3.87
C HIS A 65 -9.54 6.27 4.03
N CYS A 66 -8.44 5.75 3.48
CA CYS A 66 -7.17 6.47 3.43
C CYS A 66 -7.30 7.81 2.70
N LEU A 67 -8.06 7.91 1.60
CA LEU A 67 -8.29 9.18 0.90
C LEU A 67 -9.14 10.17 1.70
N GLN A 68 -10.03 9.69 2.58
CA GLN A 68 -10.75 10.57 3.51
C GLN A 68 -9.82 11.19 4.57
N LEU A 69 -8.79 10.44 5.00
CA LEU A 69 -7.79 10.91 5.97
C LEU A 69 -6.74 11.82 5.31
N ARG A 70 -6.23 11.42 4.15
CA ARG A 70 -5.21 12.16 3.42
C ARG A 70 -5.59 12.26 1.93
N PRO A 71 -6.36 13.29 1.56
CA PRO A 71 -6.70 13.52 0.17
C PRO A 71 -5.44 13.64 -0.69
N HIS A 72 -5.46 13.01 -1.86
CA HIS A 72 -4.36 13.02 -2.83
C HIS A 72 -3.08 12.25 -2.43
N ASP A 73 -3.12 11.37 -1.43
CA ASP A 73 -1.96 10.50 -1.14
C ASP A 73 -1.58 9.65 -2.36
N PRO A 74 -0.35 9.76 -2.89
CA PRO A 74 0.04 9.08 -4.13
C PRO A 74 0.03 7.56 -4.04
N GLY A 75 0.42 7.00 -2.90
CA GLY A 75 0.41 5.54 -2.68
C GLY A 75 -1.01 5.00 -2.73
N THR A 76 -1.94 5.70 -2.09
CA THR A 76 -3.36 5.32 -2.03
C THR A 76 -4.00 5.35 -3.41
N LEU A 77 -3.79 6.45 -4.15
CA LEU A 77 -4.27 6.58 -5.53
C LEU A 77 -3.70 5.51 -6.46
N ARG A 78 -2.42 5.15 -6.28
CA ARG A 78 -1.78 4.10 -7.08
C ARG A 78 -2.44 2.74 -6.87
N TYR A 79 -2.67 2.33 -5.61
CA TYR A 79 -3.32 1.06 -5.32
C TYR A 79 -4.76 1.01 -5.84
N LEU A 80 -5.55 2.08 -5.69
CA LEU A 80 -6.91 2.15 -6.24
C LEU A 80 -6.93 2.02 -7.77
N SER A 81 -5.98 2.67 -8.45
CA SER A 81 -5.82 2.52 -9.90
C SER A 81 -5.53 1.07 -10.30
N VAL A 82 -4.66 0.36 -9.57
CA VAL A 82 -4.37 -1.05 -9.86
C VAL A 82 -5.55 -1.97 -9.56
N LEU A 83 -6.27 -1.73 -8.46
CA LEU A 83 -7.49 -2.48 -8.16
C LEU A 83 -8.53 -2.36 -9.27
N GLY A 84 -8.67 -1.17 -9.87
CA GLY A 84 -9.51 -0.98 -11.06
C GLY A 84 -9.08 -1.89 -12.22
N LEU A 85 -7.77 -1.92 -12.53
CA LEU A 85 -7.24 -2.79 -13.58
C LEU A 85 -7.42 -4.28 -13.26
N TYR A 86 -7.22 -4.70 -12.01
CA TYR A 86 -7.33 -6.10 -11.59
C TYR A 86 -8.76 -6.61 -11.54
N ARG A 87 -9.75 -5.73 -11.40
CA ARG A 87 -11.17 -6.12 -11.57
C ARG A 87 -11.49 -6.51 -13.01
N GLU A 88 -10.89 -5.83 -13.99
CA GLU A 88 -11.07 -6.13 -15.41
C GLU A 88 -10.15 -7.26 -15.89
N LYS A 89 -8.91 -7.26 -15.39
CA LYS A 89 -7.85 -8.21 -15.75
C LYS A 89 -7.16 -8.71 -14.49
N PRO A 90 -7.72 -9.75 -13.84
CA PRO A 90 -7.16 -10.26 -12.59
C PRO A 90 -5.73 -10.78 -12.81
N PRO A 91 -4.87 -10.69 -11.77
CA PRO A 91 -3.52 -11.23 -11.84
C PRO A 91 -3.56 -12.78 -11.88
N PRO A 92 -2.51 -13.43 -12.42
CA PRO A 92 -2.44 -14.89 -12.49
C PRO A 92 -2.41 -15.53 -11.09
N ASP A 93 -2.71 -16.82 -10.98
CA ASP A 93 -2.80 -17.55 -9.70
C ASP A 93 -1.48 -17.60 -8.90
N ASP A 94 -0.34 -17.45 -9.57
CA ASP A 94 0.99 -17.39 -8.98
C ASP A 94 1.46 -15.96 -8.64
N TRP A 95 0.58 -14.95 -8.79
CA TRP A 95 0.92 -13.56 -8.47
C TRP A 95 1.35 -13.41 -7.01
N SER A 96 2.51 -12.76 -6.85
CA SER A 96 3.28 -12.62 -5.61
C SER A 96 2.66 -11.69 -4.57
N GLY A 97 1.52 -11.04 -4.86
CA GLY A 97 0.95 -9.99 -4.00
C GLY A 97 1.66 -8.64 -4.15
N ALA A 98 2.70 -8.55 -4.99
CA ALA A 98 3.49 -7.34 -5.16
C ALA A 98 2.86 -6.38 -6.16
N LEU A 99 2.91 -5.09 -5.83
CA LEU A 99 2.52 -4.00 -6.69
C LEU A 99 3.62 -3.75 -7.73
N GLU A 100 3.26 -3.79 -9.02
CA GLU A 100 4.20 -3.47 -10.09
C GLU A 100 4.46 -1.95 -10.17
N LEU A 101 5.73 -1.57 -10.11
CA LEU A 101 6.18 -0.21 -10.39
C LEU A 101 6.13 0.02 -11.91
N MET A 102 5.32 1.00 -12.34
CA MET A 102 5.40 1.48 -13.71
C MET A 102 6.60 2.43 -13.80
N GLU A 103 7.54 2.12 -14.70
CA GLU A 103 8.56 3.09 -15.10
C GLU A 103 7.89 4.34 -15.66
N LYS A 104 8.49 5.51 -15.42
CA LYS A 104 8.14 6.74 -16.11
C LYS A 104 8.79 6.80 -17.48
#